data_AF-D7SIR8-F1
#
_entry.id   AF-D7SIR8-F1
#
_cell.length_a   1.000
_cell.length_b   1.000
_cell.length_c   1.000
_cell.angle_alpha   90.00
_cell.angle_beta   90.00
_cell.angle_gamma   90.00
#
_symmetry.space_group_name_H-M   'P 1'
#
loop_
_entity.id
_entity.type
_entity.pdbx_description
1 polymer ?
#
loop_
_entity_poly.entity_id
_entity_poly.type
_entity_poly.pdbx_seq_one_letter_code
_entity_poly.pdbx_strand_id
1 'polypeptide(L)'
;MLFLFLFLFSFPSTILSNRIFIKLPLPKNVTSPYSFAFDQLGGGPYTGVTDGRIFKYGGPKVGFTEFAFTAPNRSKEVCDGTRDINLGPICGRPLGLGYDHSSNQLYIADAYFGLLAVGSNGGPATQAATSAEGVPFRFLSGLDVDPVTGTVYITDFSTEYELRYFADRFSSRHNWKVIKI
;
A
#
# COMPACT_ATOMS: atom_id res chain seq x y z
N MET A 1 55.47 -23.74 -5.18
CA MET A 1 54.09 -23.38 -4.77
C MET A 1 53.24 -23.33 -6.03
N LEU A 2 52.34 -24.30 -6.20
CA LEU A 2 51.42 -24.37 -7.34
C LEU A 2 50.16 -23.56 -6.99
N PHE A 3 49.92 -22.44 -7.68
CA PHE A 3 48.70 -21.65 -7.50
C PHE A 3 47.57 -22.30 -8.31
N LEU A 4 46.60 -22.88 -7.61
CA LEU A 4 45.39 -23.43 -8.22
C LEU A 4 44.40 -22.29 -8.45
N PHE A 5 44.27 -21.80 -9.68
CA PHE A 5 43.21 -20.86 -10.05
C PHE A 5 41.90 -21.63 -10.27
N LEU A 6 40.98 -21.53 -9.30
CA LEU A 6 39.60 -22.00 -9.45
C LEU A 6 38.82 -21.00 -10.32
N PHE A 7 38.67 -21.29 -11.60
CA PHE A 7 37.72 -20.59 -12.46
C PHE A 7 36.30 -21.07 -12.13
N LEU A 8 35.58 -20.27 -11.36
CA LEU A 8 34.13 -20.42 -11.18
C LEU A 8 33.44 -20.02 -12.49
N PHE A 9 33.12 -21.00 -13.33
CA PHE A 9 32.23 -20.79 -14.47
C PHE A 9 30.81 -20.60 -13.94
N SER A 10 30.37 -19.34 -13.81
CA SER A 10 28.98 -19.00 -13.62
C SER A 10 28.24 -19.19 -14.95
N PHE A 11 27.61 -20.35 -15.12
CA PHE A 11 26.62 -20.52 -16.18
C PHE A 11 25.41 -19.64 -15.82
N PRO A 12 25.02 -18.65 -16.64
CA PRO A 12 23.75 -17.98 -16.44
C PRO A 12 22.68 -19.03 -16.69
N SER A 13 22.02 -19.48 -15.61
CA SER A 13 20.83 -20.32 -15.71
C SER A 13 19.82 -19.54 -16.55
N THR A 14 19.64 -19.94 -17.81
CA THR A 14 18.51 -19.49 -18.62
C THR A 14 17.27 -20.08 -17.97
N ILE A 15 16.69 -19.35 -17.00
CA ILE A 15 15.38 -19.68 -16.47
C ILE A 15 14.41 -19.48 -17.64
N LEU A 16 14.09 -20.56 -18.34
CA LEU A 16 12.87 -20.64 -19.14
C LEU A 16 11.70 -20.47 -18.16
N SER A 17 11.34 -19.22 -17.90
CA SER A 17 10.15 -18.90 -17.12
C SER A 17 8.96 -19.21 -18.02
N ASN A 18 8.45 -20.44 -17.93
CA ASN A 18 7.05 -20.71 -18.26
C ASN A 18 6.23 -19.87 -17.29
N ARG A 19 5.92 -18.63 -17.68
CA ARG A 19 5.16 -17.67 -16.87
C ARG A 19 3.73 -18.19 -16.76
N ILE A 20 3.48 -19.04 -15.78
CA ILE A 20 2.13 -19.38 -15.36
C ILE A 20 1.60 -18.13 -14.63
N PHE A 21 0.63 -17.45 -15.24
CA PHE A 21 -0.06 -16.34 -14.61
C PHE A 21 -1.05 -16.90 -13.59
N ILE A 22 -0.75 -16.70 -12.30
CA ILE A 22 -1.62 -17.14 -11.21
C ILE A 22 -2.43 -15.92 -10.75
N LYS A 23 -3.76 -16.05 -10.81
CA LYS A 23 -4.66 -15.06 -10.22
C LYS A 23 -4.85 -15.36 -8.74
N LEU A 24 -4.56 -14.38 -7.88
CA LEU A 24 -4.85 -14.46 -6.45
C LEU A 24 -6.25 -13.84 -6.19
N PRO A 25 -7.29 -14.64 -5.87
CA PRO A 25 -8.63 -14.11 -5.69
C PRO A 25 -8.76 -13.36 -4.36
N LEU A 26 -9.31 -12.16 -4.41
CA LEU A 26 -9.77 -11.46 -3.22
C LEU A 26 -11.05 -12.12 -2.66
N PRO A 27 -11.35 -11.93 -1.36
CA PRO A 27 -12.61 -12.40 -0.79
C PRO A 27 -13.83 -11.81 -1.51
N LYS A 28 -14.98 -12.47 -1.38
CA LYS A 28 -16.22 -11.98 -1.97
C LYS A 28 -16.53 -10.56 -1.48
N ASN A 29 -17.00 -9.71 -2.40
CA ASN A 29 -17.31 -8.29 -2.17
C ASN A 29 -16.11 -7.37 -1.85
N VAL A 30 -14.89 -7.89 -1.85
CA VAL A 30 -13.68 -7.07 -1.77
C VAL A 30 -13.21 -6.74 -3.17
N THR A 31 -13.00 -5.45 -3.48
CA THR A 31 -12.65 -4.99 -4.83
C THR A 31 -11.55 -3.94 -4.86
N SER A 32 -11.00 -3.76 -6.06
CA SER A 32 -10.06 -2.69 -6.43
C SER A 32 -8.82 -2.62 -5.53
N PRO A 33 -8.01 -3.69 -5.47
CA PRO A 33 -6.67 -3.61 -4.93
C PRO A 33 -5.87 -2.57 -5.73
N TYR A 34 -5.07 -1.73 -5.07
CA TYR A 34 -4.39 -0.62 -5.75
C TYR A 34 -2.86 -0.73 -5.71
N SER A 35 -2.27 -0.89 -4.52
CA SER A 35 -0.83 -1.08 -4.32
C SER A 35 -0.53 -2.38 -3.56
N PHE A 36 0.75 -2.74 -3.49
CA PHE A 36 1.22 -3.88 -2.74
C PHE A 36 2.51 -3.60 -1.99
N ALA A 37 2.69 -4.28 -0.86
CA ALA A 37 3.91 -4.28 -0.08
C ALA A 37 4.22 -5.71 0.40
N PHE A 38 5.44 -5.92 0.89
CA PHE A 38 5.90 -7.18 1.47
C PHE A 38 6.62 -6.89 2.78
N ASP A 39 6.47 -7.76 3.78
CA ASP A 39 7.23 -7.64 5.01
C ASP A 39 8.66 -8.18 4.83
N GLN A 40 9.52 -7.97 5.83
CA GLN A 40 10.94 -8.37 5.77
C GLN A 40 11.14 -9.89 5.62
N LEU A 41 10.15 -10.69 6.03
CA LEU A 41 10.19 -12.15 5.92
C LEU A 41 9.61 -12.63 4.58
N GLY A 42 9.29 -11.71 3.66
CA GLY A 42 8.64 -12.00 2.38
C GLY A 42 7.15 -12.31 2.52
N GLY A 43 6.55 -12.03 3.67
CA GLY A 43 5.11 -12.19 3.89
C GLY A 43 4.31 -11.15 3.12
N GLY A 44 3.10 -11.55 2.72
CA GLY A 44 2.25 -10.79 1.81
C GLY A 44 2.03 -11.52 0.47
N PRO A 45 1.66 -10.79 -0.61
CA PRO A 45 1.52 -9.34 -0.66
C PRO A 45 0.44 -8.81 0.29
N TYR A 46 0.67 -7.61 0.82
CA TYR A 46 -0.35 -6.76 1.43
C TYR A 46 -1.00 -5.92 0.33
N THR A 47 -2.30 -5.59 0.43
CA THR A 47 -2.95 -4.68 -0.53
C THR A 47 -4.13 -3.94 0.08
N GLY A 48 -4.25 -2.65 -0.22
CA GLY A 48 -5.39 -1.80 0.16
C GLY A 48 -6.56 -1.93 -0.81
N VAL A 49 -7.80 -1.89 -0.32
CA VAL A 49 -9.02 -2.13 -1.11
C VAL A 49 -10.04 -0.98 -0.97
N THR A 50 -11.15 -1.01 -1.73
CA THR A 50 -12.08 0.15 -1.82
C THR A 50 -12.70 0.55 -0.49
N ASP A 51 -12.94 -0.41 0.39
CA ASP A 51 -13.65 -0.21 1.65
C ASP A 51 -12.76 0.22 2.84
N GLY A 52 -11.53 0.66 2.55
CA GLY A 52 -10.60 1.17 3.55
C GLY A 52 -9.78 0.11 4.28
N ARG A 53 -10.00 -1.17 3.98
CA ARG A 53 -9.23 -2.28 4.56
C ARG A 53 -7.95 -2.55 3.79
N ILE A 54 -7.05 -3.25 4.46
CA ILE A 54 -5.81 -3.81 3.93
C ILE A 54 -5.86 -5.32 4.16
N PHE A 55 -5.59 -6.08 3.11
CA PHE A 55 -5.56 -7.54 3.14
C PHE A 55 -4.13 -8.05 3.01
N LYS A 56 -3.80 -9.14 3.72
CA LYS A 56 -2.54 -9.88 3.58
C LYS A 56 -2.80 -11.22 2.93
N TYR A 57 -2.02 -11.57 1.91
CA TYR A 57 -2.04 -12.91 1.34
C TYR A 57 -1.21 -13.88 2.21
N GLY A 58 -1.83 -14.97 2.67
CA GLY A 58 -1.23 -16.00 3.51
C GLY A 58 -0.77 -17.26 2.75
N GLY A 59 -0.68 -17.19 1.42
CA GLY A 59 -0.35 -18.33 0.57
C GLY A 59 -1.58 -19.11 0.06
N PRO A 60 -1.37 -20.12 -0.80
CA PRO A 60 -2.45 -20.75 -1.57
C PRO A 60 -3.55 -21.44 -0.74
N LYS A 61 -3.23 -21.88 0.48
CA LYS A 61 -4.18 -22.54 1.39
C LYS A 61 -5.05 -21.54 2.17
N VAL A 62 -4.56 -20.31 2.38
CA VAL A 62 -5.20 -19.29 3.23
C VAL A 62 -5.88 -18.22 2.38
N GLY A 63 -5.26 -17.82 1.27
CA GLY A 63 -5.74 -16.70 0.47
C GLY A 63 -5.50 -15.36 1.16
N PHE A 64 -6.30 -14.36 0.81
CA PHE A 64 -6.27 -13.04 1.44
C PHE A 64 -7.14 -13.00 2.69
N THR A 65 -6.58 -12.49 3.79
CA THR A 65 -7.28 -12.22 5.05
C THR A 65 -7.15 -10.75 5.42
N GLU A 66 -8.17 -10.20 6.10
CA GLU A 66 -8.11 -8.83 6.62
C GLU A 66 -6.91 -8.69 7.57
N PHE A 67 -6.10 -7.67 7.35
CA PHE A 67 -4.91 -7.37 8.14
C PHE A 67 -5.08 -6.07 8.93
N ALA A 68 -5.50 -4.99 8.28
CA ALA A 68 -5.62 -3.68 8.90
C ALA A 68 -6.73 -2.84 8.25
N PHE A 69 -7.04 -1.68 8.83
CA PHE A 69 -7.96 -0.69 8.26
C PHE A 69 -7.55 0.73 8.67
N THR A 70 -7.84 1.71 7.80
CA THR A 70 -7.31 3.08 7.95
C THR A 70 -8.18 4.01 8.78
N ALA A 71 -9.51 3.82 8.77
CA ALA A 71 -10.44 4.61 9.56
C ALA A 71 -10.74 3.94 10.93
N PRO A 72 -10.17 4.43 12.05
CA PRO A 72 -10.23 3.73 13.34
C PRO A 72 -11.66 3.57 13.90
N ASN A 73 -12.56 4.52 13.60
CA ASN A 73 -13.94 4.54 14.09
C ASN A 73 -14.96 4.13 13.00
N ARG A 74 -14.54 3.38 11.98
CA ARG A 74 -15.45 2.98 10.90
C ARG A 74 -16.48 1.94 11.36
N SER A 75 -17.71 2.03 10.85
CA SER A 75 -18.71 0.97 10.99
C SER A 75 -18.44 -0.13 9.96
N LYS A 76 -18.39 -1.39 10.42
CA LYS A 76 -18.26 -2.54 9.53
C LYS A 76 -19.47 -2.69 8.62
N GLU A 77 -20.66 -2.42 9.15
CA GLU A 77 -21.93 -2.52 8.43
C GLU A 77 -22.01 -1.52 7.27
N VAL A 78 -21.44 -0.33 7.44
CA VAL A 78 -21.40 0.72 6.42
C VAL A 78 -20.26 0.49 5.43
N CYS A 79 -19.08 0.09 5.92
CA CYS A 79 -17.88 0.08 5.09
C CYS A 79 -17.62 -1.27 4.42
N ASP A 80 -17.79 -2.42 5.09
CA ASP A 80 -17.29 -3.69 4.56
C ASP A 80 -17.95 -4.13 3.26
N GLY A 81 -17.10 -4.26 2.24
CA GLY A 81 -17.52 -4.61 0.88
C GLY A 81 -18.23 -3.49 0.12
N THR A 82 -18.23 -2.26 0.66
CA THR A 82 -18.75 -1.11 -0.07
C THR A 82 -17.92 -0.83 -1.32
N ARG A 83 -18.61 -0.38 -2.37
CA ARG A 83 -18.01 0.11 -3.61
C ARG A 83 -18.30 1.60 -3.83
N ASP A 84 -19.01 2.22 -2.89
CA ASP A 84 -19.36 3.63 -2.97
C ASP A 84 -18.14 4.51 -2.63
N ILE A 85 -17.60 5.15 -3.65
CA ILE A 85 -16.46 6.06 -3.52
C ILE A 85 -16.77 7.26 -2.60
N ASN A 86 -18.05 7.61 -2.43
CA ASN A 86 -18.46 8.71 -1.57
C ASN A 86 -18.31 8.39 -0.08
N LEU A 87 -18.18 7.11 0.28
CA LEU A 87 -17.90 6.68 1.65
C LEU A 87 -16.40 6.73 2.00
N GLY A 88 -15.53 7.07 1.05
CA GLY A 88 -14.08 7.21 1.29
C GLY A 88 -13.73 8.08 2.52
N PRO A 89 -14.34 9.26 2.74
CA PRO A 89 -14.11 10.06 3.95
C PRO A 89 -14.51 9.38 5.28
N ILE A 90 -15.33 8.33 5.25
CA ILE A 90 -15.79 7.59 6.43
C ILE A 90 -15.00 6.28 6.58
N CYS A 91 -14.80 5.57 5.48
CA CYS A 91 -14.23 4.23 5.46
C CYS A 91 -12.72 4.22 5.23
N GLY A 92 -12.19 5.25 4.59
CA GLY A 92 -10.82 5.32 4.09
C GLY A 92 -10.66 4.73 2.70
N ARG A 93 -9.50 4.97 2.11
CA ARG A 93 -9.08 4.40 0.83
C ARG A 93 -7.55 4.32 0.79
N PRO A 94 -6.94 3.21 1.26
CA PRO A 94 -5.51 2.99 1.20
C PRO A 94 -5.08 2.79 -0.25
N LEU A 95 -4.28 3.71 -0.78
CA LEU A 95 -3.78 3.69 -2.15
C LEU A 95 -2.29 3.38 -2.21
N GLY A 96 -1.48 3.87 -1.28
CA GLY A 96 -0.05 3.56 -1.25
C GLY A 96 0.29 2.72 -0.03
N LEU A 97 1.18 1.74 -0.21
CA LEU A 97 1.66 0.88 0.86
C LEU A 97 3.18 0.75 0.72
N GLY A 98 3.89 0.82 1.84
CA GLY A 98 5.32 0.58 1.89
C GLY A 98 5.71 0.06 3.26
N TYR A 99 6.59 -0.93 3.29
CA TYR A 99 6.97 -1.59 4.53
C TYR A 99 8.34 -1.09 4.95
N ASP A 100 8.42 -0.54 6.15
CA ASP A 100 9.71 -0.27 6.78
C ASP A 100 10.20 -1.55 7.47
N HIS A 101 11.18 -2.19 6.84
CA HIS A 101 11.78 -3.43 7.34
C HIS A 101 12.54 -3.23 8.65
N SER A 102 12.98 -2.01 8.97
CA SER A 102 13.74 -1.73 10.19
C SER A 102 12.83 -1.63 11.42
N SER A 103 11.70 -0.95 11.30
CA SER A 103 10.72 -0.75 12.38
C SER A 103 9.59 -1.78 12.39
N ASN A 104 9.52 -2.63 11.37
CA ASN A 104 8.46 -3.61 11.15
C ASN A 104 7.06 -2.97 11.08
N GLN A 105 6.99 -1.78 10.45
CA GLN A 105 5.77 -1.02 10.24
C GLN A 105 5.37 -1.06 8.76
N LEU A 106 4.07 -1.25 8.51
CA LEU A 106 3.46 -0.98 7.22
C LEU A 106 2.96 0.47 7.23
N TYR A 107 3.62 1.32 6.45
CA TYR A 107 3.15 2.66 6.15
C TYR A 107 2.09 2.64 5.05
N ILE A 108 1.10 3.53 5.20
CA ILE A 108 -0.10 3.57 4.37
C ILE A 108 -0.35 5.01 3.95
N ALA A 109 -0.37 5.27 2.65
CA ALA A 109 -0.92 6.49 2.08
C ALA A 109 -2.42 6.28 1.83
N ASP A 110 -3.26 6.84 2.70
CA ASP A 110 -4.70 6.85 2.55
C ASP A 110 -5.15 8.16 1.90
N ALA A 111 -6.07 8.06 0.92
CA ALA A 111 -6.55 9.21 0.18
C ALA A 111 -7.31 10.24 1.04
N TYR A 112 -7.80 9.86 2.22
CA TYR A 112 -8.61 10.70 3.11
C TYR A 112 -8.00 10.89 4.50
N PHE A 113 -7.25 9.89 4.98
CA PHE A 113 -6.68 9.90 6.33
C PHE A 113 -5.18 10.23 6.38
N GLY A 114 -4.57 10.58 5.25
CA GLY A 114 -3.16 10.99 5.18
C GLY A 114 -2.20 9.80 5.29
N LEU A 115 -1.02 10.05 5.87
CA LEU A 115 -0.03 9.01 6.12
C LEU A 115 -0.37 8.30 7.43
N LEU A 116 -0.51 6.98 7.39
CA LEU A 116 -0.72 6.12 8.55
C LEU A 116 0.37 5.06 8.65
N ALA A 117 0.44 4.42 9.81
CA ALA A 117 1.29 3.26 10.07
C ALA A 117 0.53 2.20 10.87
N VAL A 118 0.83 0.93 10.60
CA VAL A 118 0.34 -0.20 11.39
C VAL A 118 1.48 -1.21 11.60
N GLY A 119 1.58 -1.75 12.81
CA GLY A 119 2.58 -2.77 13.13
C GLY A 119 2.25 -4.14 12.55
N SER A 120 3.16 -5.09 12.73
CA SER A 120 3.06 -6.46 12.22
C SER A 120 1.86 -7.28 12.70
N ASN A 121 1.22 -6.87 13.79
CA ASN A 121 -0.02 -7.50 14.28
C ASN A 121 -1.28 -7.03 13.53
N GLY A 122 -1.17 -6.03 12.66
CA GLY A 122 -2.32 -5.46 11.96
C GLY A 122 -3.23 -4.65 12.90
N GLY A 123 -4.51 -4.57 12.55
CA GLY A 123 -5.53 -3.82 13.31
C GLY A 123 -5.75 -2.38 12.81
N PRO A 124 -6.30 -1.49 13.65
CA PRO A 124 -6.51 -0.09 13.28
C PRO A 124 -5.15 0.61 13.06
N ALA A 125 -4.99 1.25 11.90
CA ALA A 125 -3.80 2.04 11.63
C ALA A 125 -3.81 3.35 12.42
N THR A 126 -2.61 3.80 12.82
CA THR A 126 -2.41 5.06 13.54
C THR A 126 -1.94 6.13 12.56
N GLN A 127 -2.52 7.33 12.65
CA GLN A 127 -2.14 8.44 11.81
C GLN A 127 -0.74 8.97 12.18
N ALA A 128 0.15 9.02 11.20
CA ALA A 128 1.53 9.50 11.35
C ALA A 128 1.67 10.96 10.86
N ALA A 129 0.98 11.34 9.78
CA ALA A 129 0.97 12.73 9.30
C ALA A 129 -0.30 13.05 8.48
N THR A 130 -0.76 14.30 8.59
CA THR A 130 -1.93 14.84 7.83
C THR A 130 -1.60 16.04 6.95
N SER A 131 -0.38 16.55 7.04
CA SER A 131 0.08 17.72 6.31
C SER A 131 1.60 17.71 6.17
N ALA A 132 2.12 18.43 5.18
CA ALA A 132 3.54 18.78 5.07
C ALA A 132 3.67 20.28 4.82
N GLU A 133 4.63 20.94 5.47
CA GLU A 133 4.87 22.38 5.34
C GLU A 133 3.61 23.25 5.57
N GLY A 134 2.71 22.81 6.46
CA GLY A 134 1.45 23.49 6.75
C GLY A 134 0.35 23.29 5.69
N VAL A 135 0.59 22.52 4.63
CA VAL A 135 -0.41 22.18 3.61
C VAL A 135 -1.02 20.81 3.93
N PRO A 136 -2.34 20.73 4.21
CA PRO A 136 -3.01 19.45 4.47
C PRO A 136 -3.01 18.55 3.23
N PHE A 137 -2.80 17.26 3.44
CA PHE A 137 -2.98 16.25 2.40
C PHE A 137 -4.44 16.15 2.02
N ARG A 138 -4.73 16.01 0.72
CA ARG A 138 -6.11 15.82 0.22
C ARG A 138 -6.29 14.55 -0.58
N PHE A 139 -5.22 14.02 -1.17
CA PHE A 139 -5.30 12.82 -1.97
C PHE A 139 -3.93 12.14 -2.07
N LEU A 140 -3.47 11.55 -0.95
CA LEU A 140 -2.28 10.71 -1.00
C LEU A 140 -2.54 9.44 -1.83
N SER A 141 -1.55 9.04 -2.64
CA SER A 141 -1.70 7.92 -3.57
C SER A 141 -0.49 6.99 -3.57
N GLY A 142 0.69 7.47 -3.93
CA GLY A 142 1.91 6.68 -3.95
C GLY A 142 2.64 6.72 -2.61
N LEU A 143 3.32 5.63 -2.28
CA LEU A 143 4.17 5.53 -1.10
C LEU A 143 5.31 4.54 -1.37
N ASP A 144 6.53 4.88 -0.97
CA ASP A 144 7.65 3.97 -0.88
C ASP A 144 8.52 4.31 0.34
N VAL A 145 9.29 3.33 0.82
CA VAL A 145 10.18 3.49 1.97
C VAL A 145 11.61 3.19 1.53
N ASP A 146 12.53 4.11 1.78
CA ASP A 146 13.95 3.84 1.57
C ASP A 146 14.40 2.72 2.53
N PRO A 147 14.81 1.55 2.02
CA PRO A 147 15.13 0.40 2.86
C PRO A 147 16.40 0.59 3.71
N VAL A 148 17.23 1.58 3.40
CA VAL A 148 18.45 1.89 4.13
C VAL A 148 18.18 2.87 5.26
N THR A 149 17.39 3.91 5.00
CA THR A 149 17.19 5.00 5.95
C THR A 149 15.87 4.94 6.71
N GLY A 150 14.89 4.17 6.23
CA GLY A 150 13.52 4.18 6.73
C GLY A 150 12.72 5.43 6.34
N THR A 151 13.29 6.31 5.52
CA THR A 151 12.62 7.54 5.05
C THR A 151 11.39 7.18 4.21
N VAL A 152 10.26 7.82 4.48
CA VAL A 152 9.01 7.57 3.75
C VAL A 152 8.81 8.64 2.67
N TYR A 153 8.62 8.20 1.44
CA TYR A 153 8.32 9.07 0.30
C TYR A 153 6.88 8.84 -0.13
N ILE A 154 6.06 9.88 -0.13
CA ILE A 154 4.65 9.83 -0.51
C ILE A 154 4.38 10.75 -1.70
N THR A 155 3.32 10.46 -2.46
CA THR A 155 2.80 11.40 -3.46
C THR A 155 1.43 11.91 -3.04
N ASP A 156 1.26 13.24 -3.08
CA ASP A 156 -0.04 13.90 -2.97
C ASP A 156 -0.51 14.25 -4.37
N PHE A 157 -1.55 13.55 -4.84
CA PHE A 157 -2.04 13.65 -6.21
C PHE A 157 -2.71 15.00 -6.48
N SER A 158 -3.37 15.55 -5.46
CA SER A 158 -4.04 16.85 -5.50
C SER A 158 -4.05 17.45 -4.10
N THR A 159 -3.73 18.75 -3.99
CA THR A 159 -3.90 19.52 -2.75
C THR A 159 -5.26 20.23 -2.68
N GLU A 160 -6.11 20.09 -3.69
CA GLU A 160 -7.35 20.87 -3.83
C GLU A 160 -8.62 20.03 -3.67
N TYR A 161 -8.58 18.77 -4.09
CA TYR A 161 -9.78 17.93 -4.11
C TYR A 161 -9.45 16.49 -3.74
N GLU A 162 -10.47 15.81 -3.22
CA GLU A 162 -10.40 14.43 -2.75
C GLU A 162 -10.66 13.43 -3.89
N LEU A 163 -10.22 12.18 -3.69
CA LEU A 163 -10.41 11.09 -4.65
C LEU A 163 -11.86 10.94 -5.18
N ARG A 164 -12.88 11.20 -4.35
CA ARG A 164 -14.30 11.07 -4.78
C ARG A 164 -14.71 12.02 -5.92
N TYR A 165 -13.94 13.09 -6.13
CA TYR A 165 -14.15 14.05 -7.23
C TYR A 165 -13.22 13.81 -8.42
N PHE A 166 -12.41 12.76 -8.40
CA PHE A 166 -11.39 12.50 -9.42
C PHE A 166 -11.97 12.42 -10.83
N ALA A 167 -13.09 11.71 -11.02
CA ALA A 167 -13.71 11.58 -12.34
C ALA A 167 -14.16 12.94 -12.92
N ASP A 168 -14.76 13.78 -12.08
CA ASP A 168 -15.27 15.10 -12.48
C ASP A 168 -14.15 16.12 -12.68
N ARG A 169 -13.03 15.96 -11.97
CA ARG A 169 -11.89 16.89 -11.96
C ARG A 169 -10.69 16.39 -12.76
N PHE A 170 -10.81 15.30 -13.50
CA PHE A 170 -9.70 14.72 -14.28
C PHE A 170 -9.07 15.69 -15.28
N SER A 171 -9.84 16.65 -15.81
CA SER A 171 -9.36 17.68 -16.75
C SER A 171 -8.79 18.93 -16.06
N SER A 172 -8.89 19.04 -14.73
CA SER A 172 -8.32 20.17 -13.97
C SER A 172 -6.78 20.16 -14.00
N ARG A 173 -6.13 21.28 -13.65
CA ARG A 173 -4.67 21.27 -13.45
C ARG A 173 -4.36 20.57 -12.12
N HIS A 174 -3.49 19.58 -12.19
CA HIS A 174 -3.08 18.80 -11.02
C HIS A 174 -1.70 19.28 -10.57
N ASN A 175 -1.59 19.68 -9.31
CA ASN A 175 -0.31 20.02 -8.68
C ASN A 175 0.19 18.84 -7.84
N TRP A 176 0.41 17.71 -8.50
CA TRP A 176 1.08 16.55 -7.92
C TRP A 176 2.44 16.90 -7.32
N LYS A 177 2.70 16.37 -6.12
CA LYS A 177 3.96 16.57 -5.38
C LYS A 177 4.48 15.26 -4.82
N VAL A 178 5.80 15.11 -4.80
CA VAL A 178 6.49 14.10 -3.99
C VAL A 178 6.87 14.76 -2.67
N ILE A 179 6.56 14.09 -1.56
CA ILE A 179 6.79 14.59 -0.21
C ILE A 179 7.65 13.55 0.50
N LYS A 180 8.71 14.02 1.16
CA LYS A 180 9.56 13.23 2.03
C LYS A 180 9.13 13.46 3.48
N ILE A 181 8.88 12.38 4.21
CA ILE A 181 8.55 12.37 5.63
C ILE A 181 9.68 11.68 6.40
#